data_AF-A0A8S9SYA4-F1
#
_entry.id   AF-A0A8S9SYA4-F1
#
_cell.length_a   1.000
_cell.length_b   1.000
_cell.length_c   1.000
_cell.angle_alpha   90.00
_cell.angle_beta   90.00
_cell.angle_gamma   90.00
#
_symmetry.space_group_name_H-M   'P 1'
#
loop_
_entity.id
_entity.type
_entity.pdbx_description
1 polymer ?
#
loop_
_entity_poly.entity_id
_entity_poly.type
_entity_poly.pdbx_seq_one_letter_code
_entity_poly.pdbx_strand_id
1 'polypeptide(L)'
;MPDDYYLFKLGGQTSLITSVMVSLWGNKVLIECVYNPTERLPYVLVFQDCRDIMWTVHDSEKLHEMEADLIGFSLGVESHQKAAVITTDIFELSIIYGSFFLQKDW
;
A
#
# COMPACT_ATOMS: atom_id res chain seq x y z
N MET A 1 -6.48 12.84 9.58
CA MET A 1 -5.36 13.35 8.77
C MET A 1 -5.81 13.32 7.32
N PRO A 2 -5.37 14.22 6.43
CA PRO A 2 -5.78 14.11 5.03
C PRO A 2 -5.18 12.81 4.48
N ASP A 3 -6.02 11.90 4.01
CA ASP A 3 -5.56 10.68 3.35
C ASP A 3 -4.84 11.07 2.06
N ASP A 4 -3.59 10.64 1.93
CA ASP A 4 -2.78 10.88 0.72
C ASP A 4 -3.39 10.17 -0.51
N TYR A 5 -4.46 9.39 -0.32
CA TYR A 5 -5.35 8.85 -1.36
C TYR A 5 -5.72 9.87 -2.44
N TYR A 6 -6.05 11.09 -2.02
CA TYR A 6 -6.45 12.15 -2.94
C TYR A 6 -5.27 12.70 -3.75
N LEU A 7 -4.04 12.58 -3.26
CA LEU A 7 -2.83 13.00 -4.00
C LEU A 7 -2.59 12.13 -5.25
N PHE A 8 -3.09 10.88 -5.24
CA PHE A 8 -2.91 9.93 -6.35
C PHE A 8 -4.07 9.88 -7.34
N LYS A 9 -5.07 10.77 -7.20
CA LYS A 9 -6.33 10.72 -7.98
C LYS A 9 -7.08 9.38 -7.85
N LEU A 10 -6.87 8.65 -6.75
CA LEU A 10 -7.63 7.45 -6.38
C LEU A 10 -8.89 7.81 -5.57
N GLY A 11 -9.30 9.08 -5.57
CA GLY A 11 -10.51 9.53 -4.89
C GLY A 11 -11.77 9.20 -5.69
N GLY A 12 -12.76 8.59 -5.05
CA GLY A 12 -14.11 8.39 -5.59
C GLY A 12 -14.61 6.94 -5.57
N GLN A 13 -13.70 5.96 -5.55
CA GLN A 13 -14.03 4.54 -5.45
C GLN A 13 -13.03 3.82 -4.53
N THR A 14 -13.33 2.58 -4.16
CA THR A 14 -12.45 1.76 -3.33
C THR A 14 -11.27 1.21 -4.14
N SER A 15 -10.18 0.88 -3.44
CA SER A 15 -9.12 0.04 -4.01
C SER A 15 -8.96 -1.22 -3.18
N LEU A 16 -8.49 -2.28 -3.85
CA LEU A 16 -8.15 -3.55 -3.23
C LEU A 16 -6.65 -3.78 -3.35
N ILE A 17 -6.00 -4.27 -2.30
CA ILE A 17 -4.65 -4.83 -2.36
C ILE A 17 -4.77 -6.31 -2.70
N THR A 18 -4.10 -6.75 -3.75
CA THR A 18 -4.14 -8.16 -4.21
C THR A 18 -2.85 -8.91 -3.90
N SER A 19 -1.74 -8.20 -3.70
CA SER A 19 -0.45 -8.82 -3.41
C SER A 19 0.53 -7.81 -2.81
N VAL A 20 1.38 -8.30 -1.90
CA VAL A 20 2.57 -7.58 -1.41
C VAL A 20 3.80 -8.44 -1.67
N MET A 21 4.69 -7.96 -2.53
CA MET A 21 5.94 -8.64 -2.87
C MET A 21 7.13 -7.90 -2.26
N VAL A 22 7.91 -8.63 -1.47
CA VAL A 22 9.17 -8.15 -0.88
C VAL A 22 10.34 -8.81 -1.61
N SER A 23 11.25 -8.00 -2.13
CA SER A 23 12.39 -8.45 -2.94
C SER A 23 13.68 -7.75 -2.51
N LEU A 24 14.81 -8.18 -3.08
CA LEU A 24 16.13 -7.59 -2.83
C LEU A 24 16.44 -7.51 -1.32
N TRP A 25 16.21 -8.61 -0.60
CA TRP A 25 16.46 -8.71 0.85
C TRP A 25 15.65 -7.70 1.68
N GLY A 26 14.46 -7.34 1.24
CA GLY A 26 13.63 -6.35 1.91
C GLY A 26 13.87 -4.92 1.48
N ASN A 27 14.78 -4.66 0.52
CA ASN A 27 15.07 -3.31 0.06
C ASN A 27 14.00 -2.75 -0.90
N LYS A 28 13.22 -3.63 -1.54
CA LYS A 28 12.16 -3.23 -2.47
C LYS A 28 10.85 -3.92 -2.12
N VAL A 29 9.79 -3.11 -1.99
CA VAL A 29 8.41 -3.57 -1.77
C VAL A 29 7.55 -3.13 -2.95
N LEU A 30 6.80 -4.07 -3.51
CA LEU A 30 5.79 -3.83 -4.54
C LEU A 30 4.44 -4.23 -3.98
N ILE A 31 3.46 -3.36 -4.12
CA ILE A 31 2.09 -3.61 -3.66
C ILE A 31 1.18 -3.47 -4.86
N GLU A 32 0.64 -4.60 -5.29
CA GLU A 32 -0.29 -4.68 -6.40
C GLU A 32 -1.68 -4.33 -5.90
N CYS A 33 -2.31 -3.39 -6.60
CA CYS A 33 -3.60 -2.86 -6.24
C CYS A 33 -4.52 -2.84 -7.45
N VAL A 34 -5.82 -2.83 -7.17
CA VAL A 34 -6.87 -2.67 -8.17
C VAL A 34 -7.77 -1.52 -7.74
N TYR A 35 -7.82 -0.44 -8.53
CA TYR A 35 -8.75 0.66 -8.34
C TYR A 35 -10.06 0.38 -9.07
N ASN A 36 -11.20 0.79 -8.50
CA ASN A 36 -12.54 0.49 -9.04
C ASN A 36 -12.74 -1.02 -9.25
N PRO A 37 -13.23 -1.77 -8.24
CA PRO A 37 -13.43 -3.21 -8.35
C PRO A 37 -14.34 -3.66 -9.50
N THR A 38 -15.14 -2.75 -10.07
CA THR A 38 -16.02 -3.04 -11.21
C THR A 38 -15.26 -3.05 -12.53
N GLU A 39 -14.42 -2.04 -12.79
CA GLU A 39 -13.60 -1.94 -14.01
C GLU A 39 -12.23 -2.61 -13.87
N ARG A 40 -11.83 -2.92 -12.63
CA ARG A 40 -10.55 -3.51 -12.21
C ARG A 40 -9.34 -2.84 -12.86
N LEU A 41 -9.12 -1.57 -12.54
CA LEU A 41 -8.01 -0.78 -13.07
C LEU A 41 -6.73 -1.02 -12.24
N PRO A 42 -5.76 -1.80 -12.72
CA PRO A 42 -4.59 -2.17 -11.93
C PRO A 42 -3.64 -0.99 -11.75
N TYR A 43 -2.95 -0.96 -10.62
CA TYR A 43 -1.82 -0.07 -10.36
C TYR A 43 -0.89 -0.70 -9.34
N VAL A 44 0.35 -0.21 -9.27
CA VAL A 44 1.37 -0.73 -8.35
C VAL A 44 1.99 0.41 -7.55
N LEU A 45 2.02 0.24 -6.23
CA LEU A 45 2.79 1.09 -5.33
C LEU A 45 4.20 0.51 -5.21
N VAL A 46 5.22 1.32 -5.48
CA VAL A 46 6.61 0.86 -5.48
C VAL A 46 7.41 1.63 -4.45
N PHE A 47 7.97 0.91 -3.48
CA PHE A 47 8.89 1.43 -2.48
C PHE A 47 10.29 0.88 -2.73
N GLN A 48 11.28 1.76 -2.72
CA GLN A 48 12.70 1.44 -2.89
C GLN A 48 13.53 2.01 -1.74
N ASP A 49 14.74 1.47 -1.58
CA ASP A 49 15.63 1.80 -0.47
C ASP A 49 14.96 1.56 0.89
N CYS A 50 14.17 0.48 0.97
CA CYS A 50 13.47 0.09 2.17
C CYS A 50 14.47 -0.36 3.24
N ARG A 51 14.25 0.10 4.47
CA ARG A 51 15.12 -0.15 5.63
C ARG A 51 14.41 -0.92 6.73
N ASP A 52 13.10 -0.75 6.82
CA ASP A 52 12.25 -1.43 7.79
C ASP A 52 10.89 -1.72 7.16
N ILE A 53 10.37 -2.91 7.44
CA ILE A 53 9.07 -3.39 6.97
C ILE A 53 8.41 -4.11 8.15
N MET A 54 7.32 -3.54 8.63
CA MET A 54 6.57 -4.07 9.77
C MET A 54 5.15 -4.42 9.36
N TRP A 55 4.70 -5.61 9.77
CA TRP A 55 3.36 -6.12 9.54
C TRP A 55 2.62 -6.26 10.87
N THR A 56 1.39 -5.76 10.91
CA THR A 56 0.45 -6.01 12.00
C THR A 56 -0.81 -6.62 11.41
N VAL A 57 -1.07 -7.90 11.69
CA VAL A 57 -2.33 -8.55 11.29
C VAL A 57 -3.39 -8.19 12.34
N HIS A 58 -4.52 -7.65 11.90
CA HIS A 58 -5.61 -7.27 12.79
C HIS A 58 -6.72 -8.32 12.81
N ASP A 59 -6.97 -8.99 11.68
CA ASP A 59 -8.00 -10.01 11.55
C ASP A 59 -7.40 -11.32 11.04
N SER A 60 -7.23 -12.28 11.96
CA SER A 60 -6.69 -13.60 11.63
C SER A 60 -7.66 -14.49 10.86
N GLU A 61 -8.97 -14.21 10.91
CA GLU A 61 -9.98 -15.02 10.22
C GLU A 61 -9.97 -14.77 8.70
N LYS A 62 -9.53 -13.57 8.29
CA LYS A 62 -9.42 -13.15 6.90
C LYS A 62 -8.09 -13.47 6.22
N LEU A 63 -7.14 -14.12 6.90
CA LEU A 63 -5.82 -14.43 6.33
C LEU A 63 -5.83 -15.27 5.06
N HIS A 64 -6.94 -15.96 4.77
CA HIS A 64 -7.12 -16.76 3.56
C HIS A 64 -7.76 -15.98 2.39
N GLU A 65 -8.17 -14.73 2.61
CA GLU A 65 -8.71 -13.88 1.56
C GLU A 65 -7.60 -13.46 0.58
N MET A 66 -7.95 -13.34 -0.69
CA MET A 66 -6.99 -13.02 -1.76
C MET A 66 -6.88 -11.51 -2.02
N GLU A 67 -7.82 -10.72 -1.49
CA GLU A 67 -7.91 -9.28 -1.69
C GLU A 67 -8.20 -8.64 -0.33
N ALA A 68 -7.55 -7.50 -0.04
CA ALA A 68 -7.79 -6.71 1.17
C ALA A 68 -8.31 -5.33 0.79
N ASP A 69 -9.32 -4.82 1.47
CA ASP A 69 -9.83 -3.48 1.26
C ASP A 69 -8.79 -2.46 1.73
N LEU A 70 -8.38 -1.56 0.83
CA LEU A 70 -7.47 -0.48 1.20
C LEU A 70 -8.27 0.64 1.89
N ILE A 71 -8.12 0.73 3.21
CA ILE A 71 -8.86 1.67 4.07
C ILE A 71 -8.11 3.00 4.21
N GLY A 72 -6.79 2.94 4.40
CA GLY A 72 -5.98 4.12 4.68
C GLY A 72 -4.60 4.05 4.04
N PHE A 73 -4.12 5.18 3.55
CA PHE A 73 -2.76 5.30 3.02
C PHE A 73 -2.14 6.64 3.40
N SER A 74 -1.01 6.57 4.10
CA SER A 74 -0.16 7.72 4.39
C SER A 74 1.25 7.43 3.95
N LEU A 75 1.89 8.37 3.25
CA LEU A 75 3.30 8.26 2.89
C LEU A 75 4.24 8.67 4.03
N GLY A 76 3.72 9.27 5.09
CA GLY A 76 4.53 9.90 6.13
C GLY A 76 5.12 11.23 5.65
N VAL A 77 5.03 12.26 6.49
CA VAL A 77 5.55 13.62 6.19
C VAL A 77 6.77 13.89 7.06
N GLU A 78 7.71 14.67 6.53
CA GLU A 78 9.02 15.08 7.08
C GLU A 78 10.19 14.14 6.75
N SER A 79 10.80 14.36 5.57
CA SER A 79 12.15 13.89 5.22
C SER A 79 12.44 12.41 5.52
N HIS A 80 11.49 11.51 5.24
CA HIS A 80 11.60 10.06 5.44
C HIS A 80 11.74 9.61 6.92
N GLN A 81 11.37 10.43 7.90
CA GLN A 81 11.42 10.05 9.32
C GLN A 81 10.14 9.35 9.82
N LYS A 82 9.03 9.43 9.09
CA LYS A 82 7.80 8.69 9.38
C LYS A 82 7.57 7.65 8.30
N ALA A 83 7.27 6.42 8.71
CA ALA A 83 6.99 5.32 7.81
C ALA A 83 5.76 5.63 6.93
N ALA A 84 5.77 5.11 5.71
CA ALA A 84 4.52 4.91 5.01
C ALA A 84 3.70 3.90 5.79
N VAL A 85 2.41 4.16 5.93
CA VAL A 85 1.45 3.29 6.59
C VAL A 85 0.31 3.01 5.63
N ILE A 86 0.05 1.73 5.42
CA ILE A 86 -1.02 1.20 4.58
C ILE A 86 -1.90 0.38 5.51
N THR A 87 -3.14 0.82 5.67
CA THR A 87 -4.12 0.18 6.54
C THR A 87 -5.16 -0.51 5.67
N THR A 88 -5.37 -1.80 5.89
CA THR A 88 -6.43 -2.59 5.27
C THR A 88 -7.37 -3.18 6.32
N ASP A 89 -8.43 -3.85 5.88
CA ASP A 89 -9.32 -4.60 6.77
C ASP A 89 -8.72 -5.90 7.31
N ILE A 90 -7.58 -6.37 6.75
CA ILE A 90 -6.89 -7.60 7.18
C ILE A 90 -5.61 -7.28 8.00
N PHE A 91 -4.82 -6.32 7.53
CA PHE A 91 -3.51 -5.99 8.08
C PHE A 91 -3.15 -4.50 7.92
N GLU A 92 -2.19 -4.06 8.73
CA GLU A 92 -1.46 -2.82 8.52
C GLU A 92 -0.01 -3.11 8.16
N LEU A 93 0.49 -2.41 7.13
CA LEU A 93 1.85 -2.47 6.65
C LEU A 93 2.53 -1.12 6.83
N SER A 94 3.63 -1.12 7.58
CA SER A 94 4.45 0.06 7.81
C SER A 94 5.82 -0.12 7.15
N ILE A 95 6.25 0.86 6.35
CA ILE A 95 7.49 0.79 5.57
C ILE A 95 8.32 2.05 5.81
N ILE A 96 9.58 1.88 6.22
CA ILE A 96 10.60 2.94 6.17
C ILE A 96 11.34 2.82 4.84
N TYR A 97 11.28 3.85 4.00
CA TYR A 97 11.76 3.81 2.62
C TYR A 97 12.46 5.11 2.21
N GLY A 98 13.31 5.04 1.19
CA GLY A 98 14.03 6.20 0.64
C GLY A 98 13.31 6.83 -0.55
N SER A 99 12.68 6.03 -1.42
CA SER A 99 11.93 6.56 -2.56
C SER A 99 10.65 5.78 -2.83
N PHE A 100 9.65 6.49 -3.35
CA PHE A 100 8.33 5.96 -3.66
C PHE A 100 7.86 6.47 -5.01
N PHE A 101 7.20 5.61 -5.78
CA PHE A 101 6.48 6.00 -6.98
C PHE A 101 5.27 5.12 -7.23
N LEU A 102 4.30 5.69 -7.93
CA LEU A 102 3.07 5.02 -8.38
C LEU A 102 3.22 4.63 -9.84
N GLN A 103 2.98 3.36 -10.17
CA GLN A 103 2.86 2.88 -11.54
C GLN A 103 1.39 2.65 -11.88
N LYS A 104 0.88 3.34 -12.90
CA LYS A 104 -0.48 3.17 -13.43
C LYS A 104 -0.47 3.45 -14.94
N ASP A 105 -1.22 2.65 -15.71
CA ASP A 105 -1.23 2.71 -17.18
C ASP A 105 -2.57 3.19 -17.76
N TRP A 106 -3.42 3.81 -16.93
CA TRP A 106 -4.75 4.33 -17.28
C TRP A 106 -4.94 5.78 -16.84
#